data_AF-A0A4Q6INH0-F1
#
_entry.id   AF-A0A4Q6INH0-F1
#
_cell.length_a   1.000
_cell.length_b   1.000
_cell.length_c   1.000
_cell.angle_alpha   90.00
_cell.angle_beta   90.00
_cell.angle_gamma   90.00
#
_symmetry.space_group_name_H-M   'P 1'
#
loop_
_entity.id
_entity.type
_entity.pdbx_description
1 polymer ?
#
loop_
_entity_poly.entity_id
_entity_poly.type
_entity_poly.pdbx_seq_one_letter_code
_entity_poly.pdbx_strand_id
1 'polypeptide(L)'
;MEQPDRPLPGSSALPQIPGTGVLREADSGHGVYELQVRLLQIPGIYDGGAVDGHYDAEVRQAVARFQEWYGIRGDESGVYGDNTRHALMLRTK
;
A
#
# COMPACT_ATOMS: atom_id res chain seq x y z
N MET A 1 18.78 -39.25 -10.49
CA MET A 1 19.21 -38.33 -11.56
C MET A 1 18.36 -37.09 -11.46
N GLU A 2 19.01 -35.93 -11.56
CA GLU A 2 18.59 -34.57 -11.18
C GLU A 2 17.14 -34.17 -11.50
N GLN A 3 16.49 -33.52 -10.52
CA GLN A 3 15.44 -32.54 -10.80
C GLN A 3 16.12 -31.16 -10.84
N PRO A 4 16.01 -30.39 -11.93
CA PRO A 4 16.71 -29.13 -12.08
C PRO A 4 16.02 -28.00 -11.31
N ASP A 5 16.81 -27.11 -10.75
CA ASP A 5 16.43 -25.77 -10.29
C ASP A 5 15.45 -25.10 -11.25
N ARG A 6 14.20 -24.92 -10.80
CA ARG A 6 13.34 -23.85 -11.30
C ARG A 6 13.28 -22.76 -10.24
N PRO A 7 13.71 -21.51 -10.54
CA PRO A 7 13.35 -20.39 -9.70
C PRO A 7 11.83 -20.29 -9.70
N LEU A 8 11.23 -20.25 -8.50
CA LEU A 8 9.82 -19.93 -8.35
C LEU A 8 9.60 -18.54 -8.98
N PRO A 9 8.70 -18.37 -9.97
CA PRO A 9 8.13 -17.07 -10.17
C PRO A 9 7.26 -16.80 -8.94
N GLY A 10 7.80 -16.06 -7.97
CA GLY A 10 7.01 -15.32 -6.99
C GLY A 10 6.23 -14.24 -7.74
N SER A 11 5.26 -14.66 -8.54
CA SER A 11 4.45 -13.81 -9.41
C SER A 11 3.15 -14.54 -9.69
N SER A 12 2.37 -14.72 -8.63
CA SER A 12 0.93 -14.64 -8.77
C SER A 12 0.50 -13.43 -7.95
N ALA A 13 0.88 -12.26 -8.46
CA ALA A 13 -0.04 -11.14 -8.45
C ALA A 13 -1.32 -11.69 -9.13
N LEU A 14 -2.20 -12.27 -8.31
CA LEU A 14 -3.59 -12.48 -8.70
C LEU A 14 -4.06 -11.15 -9.29
N PRO A 15 -4.85 -11.13 -10.37
CA PRO A 15 -5.43 -9.91 -10.88
C PRO A 15 -6.13 -9.24 -9.71
N GLN A 16 -5.50 -8.20 -9.17
CA GLN A 16 -5.86 -7.65 -7.89
C GLN A 16 -7.18 -6.93 -8.16
N ILE A 17 -8.27 -7.54 -7.72
CA ILE A 17 -9.61 -7.00 -7.94
C ILE A 17 -9.58 -5.58 -7.37
N PRO A 18 -9.83 -4.54 -8.20
CA PRO A 18 -9.69 -3.16 -7.76
C PRO A 18 -10.59 -2.94 -6.54
N GLY A 19 -9.97 -2.57 -5.42
CA GLY A 19 -10.67 -2.29 -4.17
C GLY A 19 -10.77 -3.43 -3.14
N THR A 20 -10.05 -4.54 -3.29
CA THR A 20 -9.99 -5.61 -2.25
C THR A 20 -8.59 -6.13 -1.94
N GLY A 21 -7.55 -5.62 -2.62
CA GLY A 21 -6.18 -6.08 -2.44
C GLY A 21 -5.36 -5.28 -1.46
N VAL A 22 -4.39 -5.96 -0.85
CA VAL A 22 -3.28 -5.36 -0.10
C VAL A 22 -2.34 -4.68 -1.09
N LEU A 23 -2.11 -3.36 -0.94
CA LEU A 23 -1.16 -2.62 -1.78
C LEU A 23 0.20 -2.54 -1.08
N ARG A 24 1.27 -2.77 -1.84
CA ARG A 24 2.65 -2.72 -1.38
C ARG A 24 3.55 -2.07 -2.42
N GLU A 25 4.81 -1.87 -2.05
CA GLU A 25 5.84 -1.35 -2.96
C GLU A 25 5.83 -2.09 -4.32
N ALA A 26 5.93 -1.32 -5.40
CA ALA A 26 5.80 -1.75 -6.80
C ALA A 26 4.38 -2.09 -7.29
N ASP A 27 3.34 -2.04 -6.45
CA ASP A 27 1.95 -2.03 -6.95
C ASP A 27 1.66 -0.71 -7.68
N SER A 28 0.73 -0.75 -8.63
CA SER A 28 0.32 0.44 -9.38
C SER A 28 -1.13 0.34 -9.83
N GLY A 29 -1.75 1.49 -10.12
CA GLY A 29 -3.11 1.61 -10.62
C GLY A 29 -4.03 2.42 -9.70
N HIS A 30 -5.33 2.37 -10.00
CA HIS A 30 -6.33 3.22 -9.36
C HIS A 30 -6.40 3.05 -7.83
N GLY A 31 -6.13 1.86 -7.31
CA GLY A 31 -6.10 1.62 -5.86
C GLY A 31 -5.01 2.43 -5.15
N VAL A 32 -3.84 2.57 -5.78
CA VAL A 32 -2.72 3.36 -5.23
C VAL A 32 -2.98 4.85 -5.37
N TYR A 33 -3.59 5.26 -6.49
CA TYR A 33 -4.01 6.66 -6.69
C TYR A 33 -4.93 7.12 -5.56
N GLU A 34 -5.97 6.34 -5.26
CA GLU A 34 -6.90 6.63 -4.16
C GLU A 34 -6.20 6.65 -2.80
N LEU A 35 -5.24 5.75 -2.57
CA LEU A 35 -4.43 5.75 -1.37
C LEU A 35 -3.64 7.05 -1.23
N GLN A 36 -2.93 7.48 -2.28
CA GLN A 36 -2.13 8.71 -2.29
C GLN A 36 -3.00 9.94 -2.01
N VAL A 37 -4.17 10.06 -2.67
CA VAL A 37 -5.14 11.13 -2.41
C VAL A 37 -5.57 11.14 -0.94
N ARG A 38 -5.87 9.99 -0.36
CA ARG A 38 -6.27 9.89 1.05
C ARG A 38 -5.14 10.23 2.02
N LEU A 39 -3.91 9.84 1.71
CA LEU A 39 -2.74 10.18 2.53
C LEU A 39 -2.47 11.69 2.52
N LEU A 40 -2.70 12.38 1.40
CA LEU A 40 -2.60 13.84 1.29
C LEU A 40 -3.62 14.59 2.17
N GLN A 41 -4.77 13.99 2.43
CA GLN A 41 -5.78 14.57 3.32
C GLN A 41 -5.33 14.59 4.80
N ILE A 42 -4.25 13.88 5.14
CA ILE A 42 -3.74 13.79 6.50
C ILE A 42 -2.49 14.66 6.64
N PRO A 43 -2.54 15.75 7.42
CA PRO A 43 -1.42 16.68 7.55
C PRO A 43 -0.20 15.98 8.18
N GLY A 44 0.96 16.14 7.54
CA GLY A 44 2.23 15.59 8.03
C GLY A 44 2.45 14.09 7.77
N ILE A 45 1.62 13.44 6.95
CA ILE A 45 1.80 12.05 6.51
C ILE A 45 2.42 11.96 5.12
N TYR A 46 1.82 12.63 4.13
CA TYR A 46 2.24 12.57 2.72
C TYR A 46 2.28 13.95 2.08
N ASP A 47 2.83 14.92 2.82
CA ASP A 47 2.83 16.34 2.44
C ASP A 47 3.66 16.56 1.16
N GLY A 48 3.01 17.07 0.11
CA GLY A 48 3.64 17.27 -1.20
C GLY A 48 3.95 16.00 -1.98
N GLY A 49 3.45 14.84 -1.52
CA GLY A 49 3.64 13.56 -2.20
C GLY A 49 2.92 13.48 -3.54
N ALA A 50 3.48 12.70 -4.46
CA ALA A 50 2.97 12.58 -5.81
C ALA A 50 1.73 11.65 -5.91
N VAL A 51 0.83 11.90 -6.86
CA VAL A 51 -0.44 11.14 -7.00
C VAL A 51 -0.51 10.52 -8.39
N ASP A 52 0.47 9.68 -8.70
CA ASP A 52 0.63 9.06 -10.01
C ASP A 52 0.06 7.65 -10.09
N GLY A 53 -0.49 7.14 -8.97
CA GLY A 53 -0.98 5.77 -8.88
C GLY A 53 0.12 4.72 -8.82
N HIS A 54 1.33 5.09 -8.39
CA HIS A 54 2.47 4.19 -8.20
C HIS A 54 2.84 4.07 -6.73
N TYR A 55 3.01 2.85 -6.24
CA TYR A 55 3.33 2.60 -4.83
C TYR A 55 4.84 2.59 -4.68
N ASP A 56 5.42 3.77 -4.69
CA ASP A 56 6.85 3.98 -4.53
C ASP A 56 7.27 3.99 -3.05
N ALA A 57 8.58 4.09 -2.81
CA ALA A 57 9.15 4.15 -1.46
C ALA A 57 8.58 5.31 -0.63
N GLU A 58 8.22 6.43 -1.26
CA GLU A 58 7.61 7.57 -0.58
C GLU A 58 6.20 7.24 -0.05
N VAL A 59 5.36 6.60 -0.88
CA VAL A 59 4.03 6.12 -0.48
C VAL A 59 4.16 5.10 0.64
N ARG A 60 5.11 4.17 0.54
CA ARG A 60 5.40 3.20 1.60
C ARG A 60 5.75 3.88 2.92
N GLN A 61 6.63 4.88 2.90
CA GLN A 61 7.01 5.61 4.11
C GLN A 61 5.83 6.38 4.71
N ALA A 62 4.99 7.00 3.88
CA ALA A 62 3.79 7.66 4.34
C ALA A 62 2.81 6.69 4.99
N VAL A 63 2.60 5.51 4.40
CA VAL A 63 1.76 4.46 4.98
C VAL A 63 2.33 3.96 6.31
N ALA A 64 3.64 3.71 6.38
CA ALA A 64 4.30 3.29 7.62
C ALA A 64 4.11 4.34 8.73
N ARG A 65 4.38 5.61 8.41
CA ARG A 65 4.20 6.73 9.33
C ARG A 65 2.76 6.87 9.81
N PHE A 66 1.79 6.69 8.90
CA PHE A 66 0.37 6.69 9.23
C PHE A 66 0.03 5.54 10.19
N GLN A 67 0.51 4.33 9.91
CA GLN A 67 0.29 3.17 10.77
C GLN A 67 0.89 3.38 12.17
N GLU A 68 2.12 3.89 12.25
CA GLU A 68 2.79 4.17 13.52
C GLU A 68 2.04 5.23 14.33
N TRP A 69 1.67 6.34 13.68
CA TRP A 69 1.02 7.46 14.37
C TRP A 69 -0.37 7.09 14.89
N TYR A 70 -1.12 6.29 14.14
CA TYR A 70 -2.45 5.84 14.55
C TYR A 70 -2.47 4.49 15.27
N GLY A 71 -1.30 3.90 15.54
CA GLY A 71 -1.17 2.65 16.29
C GLY A 71 -1.82 1.46 15.59
N ILE A 72 -1.81 1.44 14.26
CA ILE A 72 -2.38 0.36 13.44
C ILE A 72 -1.48 -0.87 13.57
N ARG A 73 -2.08 -1.99 13.97
CA ARG A 73 -1.38 -3.27 14.12
C ARG A 73 -2.10 -4.33 13.29
N GLY A 74 -1.36 -5.29 12.76
CA GLY A 74 -1.89 -6.41 11.97
C GLY A 74 -1.57 -6.32 10.48
N ASP A 75 -1.31 -5.13 9.95
CA ASP A 75 -0.72 -4.95 8.63
C ASP A 75 0.80 -4.82 8.74
N GLU A 76 1.52 -5.21 7.69
CA GLU A 76 2.97 -4.97 7.60
C GLU A 76 3.26 -3.47 7.47
N SER A 77 4.36 -3.02 8.06
CA SER A 77 4.75 -1.60 8.06
C SER A 77 4.98 -1.09 6.64
N GLY A 78 4.23 -0.06 6.27
CA GLY A 78 4.27 0.52 4.93
C GLY A 78 3.50 -0.28 3.88
N VAL A 79 2.69 -1.27 4.29
CA VAL A 79 1.79 -2.04 3.43
C VAL A 79 0.35 -1.64 3.71
N TYR A 80 -0.37 -1.24 2.67
CA TYR A 80 -1.77 -0.87 2.77
C TYR A 80 -2.67 -2.12 2.76
N GLY A 81 -2.89 -2.68 3.96
CA GLY A 81 -3.83 -3.76 4.21
C GLY A 81 -5.21 -3.28 4.68
N ASP A 82 -6.07 -4.22 5.07
CA ASP A 82 -7.44 -3.94 5.50
C ASP A 82 -7.52 -3.03 6.73
N ASN A 83 -6.61 -3.19 7.71
CA ASN A 83 -6.64 -2.37 8.92
C ASN A 83 -6.27 -0.91 8.59
N THR A 84 -5.25 -0.72 7.77
CA THR A 84 -4.77 0.58 7.29
C THR A 84 -5.83 1.25 6.43
N ARG A 85 -6.47 0.49 5.53
CA ARG A 85 -7.60 0.95 4.72
C ARG A 85 -8.76 1.42 5.57
N HIS A 86 -9.18 0.62 6.55
CA HIS A 86 -10.26 1.00 7.45
C HIS A 86 -9.92 2.27 8.24
N ALA A 87 -8.70 2.37 8.76
CA ALA A 87 -8.25 3.56 9.47
C ALA A 87 -8.24 4.81 8.59
N LEU A 88 -7.78 4.70 7.33
CA LEU A 88 -7.82 5.79 6.35
C LEU A 88 -9.27 6.20 6.04
N MET A 89 -10.15 5.25 5.73
CA MET A 89 -11.57 5.51 5.47
C MET A 89 -12.30 6.20 6.62
N LEU A 90 -11.93 5.93 7.87
CA LEU A 90 -12.53 6.61 9.04
C LEU A 90 -12.08 8.07 9.21
N ARG A 91 -10.94 8.45 8.61
CA ARG A 91 -10.31 9.77 8.78
C ARG A 91 -10.47 10.65 7.56
N THR A 92 -10.60 10.05 6.38
CA THR A 92 -10.78 10.73 5.11
C THR A 92 -12.23 10.59 4.66
N LYS A 93 -12.88 11.71 4.31
CA LYS A 93 -14.22 11.73 3.72
C LYS A 93 -14.16 11.73 2.20
#